data_AF-A0A3B0QUV2-F1
#
_entry.id   AF-A0A3B0QUV2-F1
#
_cell.length_a   1.000
_cell.length_b   1.000
_cell.length_c   1.000
_cell.angle_alpha   90.00
_cell.angle_beta   90.00
_cell.angle_gamma   90.00
#
_symmetry.space_group_name_H-M   'P 1'
#
loop_
_entity.id
_entity.type
_entity.pdbx_description
1 polymer ?
#
loop_
_entity_poly.entity_id
_entity_poly.type
_entity_poly.pdbx_seq_one_letter_code
_entity_poly.pdbx_strand_id
1 'polypeptide(L)'
;EPLFVKVKFDPIHIVLGFIVLLGIYILAPEFSLESTHVKGILFGLLSAVFYALRILILKQHVIQYNGTMLMLYQILILTIVLSPVLYVMDTSGIKTQFPYVLLLALVTTAVGHTMFVHSLKYFSAASASIINSMLPIYGILIAYIFLNEIPSKNTLIGGLLIFSTVIIEGLRSKKKKQS
;
A
#
# COMPACT_ATOMS: atom_id res chain seq x y z
N GLU A 1 -8.99 11.86 4.83
CA GLU A 1 -8.94 12.91 3.78
C GLU A 1 -9.70 14.18 4.18
N PRO A 2 -11.01 14.16 4.55
CA PRO A 2 -11.79 15.39 4.81
C PRO A 2 -11.34 16.20 6.04
N LEU A 3 -10.79 15.51 7.04
CA LEU A 3 -10.28 16.14 8.28
C LEU A 3 -8.93 16.83 8.09
N PHE A 4 -8.13 16.42 7.10
CA PHE A 4 -6.76 16.91 6.87
C PHE A 4 -6.64 17.77 5.60
N VAL A 5 -7.54 17.58 4.64
CA VAL A 5 -7.61 18.34 3.39
C VAL A 5 -9.07 18.77 3.23
N LYS A 6 -9.33 20.04 2.95
CA LYS A 6 -10.68 20.61 2.73
C LYS A 6 -11.32 20.08 1.43
N VAL A 7 -11.48 18.77 1.30
CA VAL A 7 -12.11 18.09 0.17
C VAL A 7 -13.50 17.65 0.57
N LYS A 8 -14.47 17.80 -0.34
CA LYS A 8 -15.85 17.32 -0.14
C LYS A 8 -15.83 15.81 0.11
N PHE A 9 -16.47 15.40 1.20
CA PHE A 9 -16.67 14.00 1.57
C PHE A 9 -17.48 13.27 0.50
N ASP A 10 -16.94 12.18 -0.03
CA ASP A 10 -17.61 11.32 -1.01
C ASP A 10 -18.03 10.01 -0.30
N PRO A 11 -19.33 9.84 0.03
CA PRO A 11 -19.80 8.69 0.80
C PRO A 11 -19.55 7.35 0.09
N ILE A 12 -19.33 7.36 -1.23
CA ILE A 12 -19.03 6.15 -1.98
C ILE A 12 -17.65 5.60 -1.60
N HIS A 13 -16.67 6.44 -1.22
CA HIS A 13 -15.37 5.94 -0.74
C HIS A 13 -15.51 5.12 0.55
N ILE A 14 -16.50 5.42 1.39
CA ILE A 14 -16.77 4.61 2.59
C ILE A 14 -17.30 3.24 2.18
N VAL A 15 -18.29 3.20 1.30
CA VAL A 15 -18.88 1.95 0.82
C VAL A 15 -17.81 1.07 0.15
N LEU A 16 -17.02 1.64 -0.74
CA LEU A 16 -15.92 0.93 -1.40
C LEU A 16 -14.85 0.47 -0.40
N GLY A 17 -14.54 1.30 0.61
CA GLY A 17 -13.64 0.92 1.70
C GLY A 17 -14.15 -0.29 2.49
N PHE A 18 -15.44 -0.33 2.82
CA PHE A 18 -16.06 -1.49 3.49
C PHE A 18 -16.01 -2.76 2.63
N ILE A 19 -16.27 -2.65 1.32
CA ILE A 19 -16.19 -3.80 0.40
C ILE A 19 -14.76 -4.33 0.32
N VAL A 20 -13.75 -3.46 0.27
CA VAL A 20 -12.33 -3.85 0.31
C VAL A 20 -12.00 -4.58 1.61
N LEU A 21 -12.42 -4.04 2.76
CA LEU A 21 -12.19 -4.68 4.07
C LEU A 21 -12.83 -6.07 4.14
N LEU A 22 -14.06 -6.21 3.63
CA LEU A 22 -14.74 -7.50 3.54
C LEU A 22 -13.99 -8.46 2.61
N GLY A 23 -13.52 -7.99 1.46
CA GLY A 23 -12.74 -8.79 0.52
C GLY A 23 -11.42 -9.29 1.14
N ILE A 24 -10.72 -8.43 1.88
CA ILE A 24 -9.49 -8.80 2.61
C ILE A 24 -9.79 -9.85 3.70
N TYR A 25 -10.87 -9.66 4.47
CA TYR A 25 -11.29 -10.62 5.50
C TYR A 25 -11.59 -12.01 4.91
N ILE A 26 -12.25 -12.06 3.76
CA ILE A 26 -12.53 -13.33 3.06
C ILE A 26 -11.24 -13.96 2.53
N LEU A 27 -10.30 -13.14 2.05
CA LEU A 27 -9.02 -13.59 1.51
C LEU A 27 -8.15 -14.29 2.58
N ALA A 28 -8.13 -13.75 3.80
CA ALA A 28 -7.36 -14.29 4.92
C ALA A 28 -8.20 -14.24 6.22
N PRO A 29 -9.03 -15.27 6.49
CA PRO A 29 -9.95 -15.29 7.63
C PRO A 29 -9.30 -15.67 8.97
N GLU A 30 -8.01 -16.01 8.98
CA GLU A 30 -7.30 -16.47 10.18
C GLU A 30 -6.97 -15.29 11.13
N PHE A 31 -7.92 -14.97 12.01
CA PHE A 31 -7.69 -14.10 13.17
C PHE A 31 -7.56 -14.96 14.43
N SER A 32 -6.35 -15.43 14.74
CA SER A 32 -6.07 -16.07 16.04
C SER A 32 -5.63 -15.00 17.06
N LEU A 33 -6.39 -14.86 18.15
CA LEU A 33 -6.07 -13.96 19.26
C LEU A 33 -5.10 -14.60 20.27
N GLU A 34 -3.99 -15.16 19.79
CA GLU A 34 -2.92 -15.60 20.70
C GLU A 34 -1.97 -14.43 21.05
N SER A 35 -1.33 -14.46 22.22
CA SER A 35 -0.64 -13.31 22.80
C SER A 35 0.45 -12.68 21.91
N THR A 36 1.09 -13.46 21.05
CA THR A 36 2.12 -12.99 20.12
C THR A 36 1.50 -12.33 18.87
N HIS A 37 0.36 -12.83 18.40
CA HIS A 37 -0.36 -12.25 17.27
C HIS A 37 -0.98 -10.89 17.61
N VAL A 38 -1.44 -10.70 18.85
CA VAL A 38 -2.02 -9.41 19.29
C VAL A 38 -1.04 -8.25 19.15
N LYS A 39 0.23 -8.43 19.52
CA LYS A 39 1.27 -7.40 19.34
C LYS A 39 1.50 -7.08 17.86
N GLY A 40 1.56 -8.11 17.02
CA GLY A 40 1.69 -7.95 15.57
C GLY A 40 0.51 -7.18 14.95
N ILE A 41 -0.72 -7.49 15.36
CA ILE A 41 -1.94 -6.79 14.94
C ILE A 41 -1.88 -5.31 15.34
N LEU A 42 -1.50 -5.02 16.58
CA LEU A 42 -1.41 -3.63 17.07
C LEU A 42 -0.37 -2.81 16.29
N PHE A 43 0.83 -3.37 16.08
CA PHE A 43 1.87 -2.70 15.26
C PHE A 43 1.44 -2.56 13.80
N GLY A 44 0.73 -3.54 13.24
CA GLY A 44 0.17 -3.48 11.90
C GLY A 44 -0.86 -2.37 11.75
N LEU A 45 -1.80 -2.25 12.69
CA LEU A 45 -2.79 -1.16 12.73
C LEU A 45 -2.11 0.21 12.86
N LEU A 46 -1.14 0.32 13.76
CA LEU A 46 -0.38 1.55 13.95
C LEU A 46 0.37 1.95 12.66
N SER A 47 1.00 0.98 11.99
CA SER A 47 1.65 1.18 10.70
C SER A 47 0.67 1.63 9.61
N ALA A 48 -0.53 1.05 9.56
CA ALA A 48 -1.57 1.46 8.63
C ALA A 48 -2.00 2.92 8.85
N VAL A 49 -2.10 3.36 10.11
CA VAL A 49 -2.38 4.77 10.45
C VAL A 49 -1.25 5.68 9.97
N PHE A 50 0.02 5.36 10.27
CA PHE A 50 1.16 6.15 9.79
C PHE A 50 1.26 6.18 8.27
N TYR A 51 0.97 5.06 7.59
CA TYR A 51 0.96 4.99 6.15
C TYR A 51 -0.15 5.87 5.54
N ALA A 52 -1.35 5.86 6.13
CA ALA A 52 -2.44 6.74 5.71
C ALA A 52 -2.08 8.23 5.90
N LEU A 53 -1.46 8.57 7.03
CA LEU A 53 -0.93 9.93 7.27
C LEU A 53 0.13 10.31 6.25
N ARG A 54 1.06 9.39 5.92
CA ARG A 54 2.08 9.59 4.89
C ARG A 54 1.45 9.97 3.56
N ILE A 55 0.43 9.24 3.12
CA ILE A 55 -0.29 9.52 1.86
C ILE A 55 -0.93 10.92 1.90
N LEU A 56 -1.60 11.27 3.00
CA LEU A 56 -2.27 12.57 3.13
C LEU A 56 -1.28 13.75 3.11
N ILE A 57 -0.15 13.63 3.81
CA ILE A 57 0.91 14.65 3.82
C ILE A 57 1.54 14.77 2.42
N LEU A 58 1.89 13.63 1.79
CA LEU A 58 2.47 13.62 0.45
C LEU A 58 1.54 14.21 -0.60
N LYS A 59 0.23 13.95 -0.50
CA LYS A 59 -0.78 14.51 -1.39
C LYS A 59 -0.78 16.04 -1.40
N GLN A 60 -0.53 16.69 -0.25
CA GLN A 60 -0.44 18.15 -0.15
C GLN A 60 0.86 18.69 -0.79
N HIS A 61 1.98 18.00 -0.56
CA HIS A 61 3.29 18.45 -1.00
C HIS A 61 3.57 18.15 -2.48
N VAL A 62 3.03 17.05 -3.01
CA VAL A 62 3.27 16.65 -4.40
C VAL A 62 2.68 17.63 -5.40
N ILE A 63 1.70 18.46 -5.01
CA ILE A 63 1.15 19.52 -5.85
C ILE A 63 2.20 20.61 -6.10
N GLN A 64 3.02 20.91 -5.09
CA GLN A 64 4.01 22.00 -5.13
C GLN A 64 5.42 21.51 -5.50
N TYR A 65 5.76 20.27 -5.13
CA TYR A 65 7.10 19.69 -5.28
C TYR A 65 7.14 18.51 -6.25
N ASN A 66 8.31 18.23 -6.81
CA ASN A 66 8.51 17.05 -7.64
C ASN A 66 8.46 15.77 -6.77
N GLY A 67 7.70 14.76 -7.21
CA GLY A 67 7.56 13.48 -6.50
C GLY A 67 8.88 12.76 -6.27
N THR A 68 9.82 12.86 -7.22
CA THR A 68 11.16 12.27 -7.09
C THR A 68 11.95 12.91 -5.94
N MET A 69 11.86 14.24 -5.77
CA MET A 69 12.52 14.97 -4.69
C MET A 69 11.95 14.58 -3.33
N LEU A 70 10.62 14.45 -3.22
CA LEU A 70 9.95 13.99 -2.00
C LEU A 70 10.41 12.57 -1.61
N MET A 71 10.51 11.67 -2.58
CA MET A 71 11.00 10.31 -2.35
C MET A 71 12.48 10.27 -1.94
N LEU A 72 13.32 11.12 -2.54
CA LEU A 72 14.74 11.22 -2.19
C LEU A 72 14.91 11.61 -0.71
N TYR A 73 14.22 12.64 -0.24
CA TYR A 73 14.28 13.04 1.16
C TYR A 73 13.79 11.95 2.11
N GLN A 74 12.71 11.25 1.74
CA GLN A 74 12.21 10.13 2.54
C GLN A 74 13.23 9.00 2.67
N ILE A 75 13.85 8.60 1.56
CA ILE A 75 14.84 7.51 1.56
C ILE A 75 16.10 7.93 2.33
N LEU A 76 16.56 9.18 2.17
CA LEU A 76 17.71 9.70 2.93
C LEU A 76 17.45 9.71 4.44
N ILE A 77 16.31 10.25 4.87
CA ILE A 77 15.94 10.29 6.29
C ILE A 77 15.79 8.87 6.84
N LEU A 78 15.10 7.97 6.11
CA LEU A 78 14.95 6.57 6.51
C LEU A 78 16.30 5.87 6.64
N THR A 79 17.25 6.14 5.73
CA THR A 79 18.58 5.55 5.78
C THR A 79 19.33 5.99 7.03
N ILE A 80 19.27 7.28 7.38
CA ILE A 80 19.91 7.81 8.59
C ILE A 80 19.26 7.21 9.84
N VAL A 81 17.93 7.22 9.92
CA VAL A 81 17.17 6.72 11.07
C VAL A 81 17.35 5.22 11.29
N LEU A 82 17.43 4.42 10.22
CA LEU A 82 17.60 2.96 10.31
C LEU A 82 19.07 2.52 10.34
N SER A 83 20.02 3.40 10.05
CA SER A 83 21.46 3.05 10.11
C SER A 83 21.91 2.44 11.43
N PRO A 84 21.43 2.86 12.63
CA PRO A 84 21.87 2.27 13.88
C PRO A 84 21.44 0.80 14.06
N VAL A 85 20.39 0.37 13.36
CA VAL A 85 19.86 -1.00 13.44
C VAL A 85 20.88 -2.01 12.91
N LEU A 86 21.74 -1.61 11.97
CA LEU A 86 22.80 -2.45 11.42
C LEU A 86 23.83 -2.91 12.46
N TYR A 87 23.94 -2.20 13.59
CA TYR A 87 24.85 -2.58 14.69
C TYR A 87 24.21 -3.51 15.71
N VAL A 88 22.89 -3.68 15.67
CA VAL A 88 22.12 -4.50 16.64
C VAL A 88 21.67 -5.82 16.02
N MET A 89 21.41 -5.84 14.72
CA MET A 89 20.91 -7.02 14.00
C MET A 89 22.04 -7.83 13.34
N ASP A 90 21.81 -9.13 13.17
CA ASP A 90 22.72 -9.98 12.41
C ASP A 90 22.76 -9.58 10.93
N THR A 91 23.96 -9.32 10.43
CA THR A 91 24.23 -8.86 9.05
C THR A 91 24.86 -9.95 8.17
N SER A 92 25.00 -11.17 8.69
CA SER A 92 25.61 -12.31 7.99
C SER A 92 24.97 -12.61 6.63
N GLY A 93 23.64 -12.43 6.52
CA GLY A 93 22.87 -12.67 5.29
C GLY A 93 22.98 -11.59 4.21
N ILE A 94 23.61 -10.43 4.48
CA ILE A 94 23.64 -9.32 3.51
C ILE A 94 24.34 -9.73 2.22
N LYS A 95 25.45 -10.47 2.29
CA LYS A 95 26.25 -10.82 1.11
C LYS A 95 25.49 -11.71 0.12
N THR A 96 24.67 -12.63 0.62
CA THR A 96 23.92 -13.58 -0.23
C THR A 96 22.63 -12.96 -0.76
N GLN A 97 22.01 -12.05 0.00
CA GLN A 97 20.74 -11.42 -0.37
C GLN A 97 20.90 -10.09 -1.11
N PHE A 98 22.13 -9.57 -1.23
CA PHE A 98 22.41 -8.26 -1.80
C PHE A 98 21.77 -8.01 -3.17
N PRO A 99 21.80 -8.95 -4.15
CA PRO A 99 21.17 -8.73 -5.44
C PRO A 99 19.64 -8.56 -5.35
N TYR A 100 18.98 -9.32 -4.48
CA TYR A 100 17.53 -9.25 -4.28
C TYR A 100 17.13 -7.97 -3.54
N VAL A 101 17.93 -7.54 -2.55
CA VAL A 101 17.74 -6.26 -1.86
C VAL A 101 17.92 -5.09 -2.82
N LEU A 102 18.92 -5.15 -3.72
CA LEU A 102 19.13 -4.12 -4.72
C LEU A 102 17.96 -4.03 -5.71
N LEU A 103 17.45 -5.19 -6.18
CA LEU A 103 16.27 -5.24 -7.03
C LEU A 103 15.04 -4.64 -6.34
N LEU A 104 14.80 -4.99 -5.08
CA LEU A 104 13.70 -4.44 -4.27
C LEU A 104 13.85 -2.92 -4.10
N ALA A 105 15.05 -2.45 -3.76
CA ALA A 105 15.34 -1.03 -3.56
C ALA A 105 15.16 -0.20 -4.84
N LEU A 106 15.57 -0.71 -5.99
CA LEU A 106 15.45 0.01 -7.26
C LEU A 106 14.03 -0.06 -7.82
N VAL A 107 13.49 -1.28 -8.00
CA VAL A 107 12.23 -1.48 -8.71
C VAL A 107 11.04 -1.11 -7.83
N THR A 108 10.99 -1.65 -6.61
CA THR A 108 9.82 -1.45 -5.75
C THR A 108 9.91 -0.13 -5.01
N THR A 109 11.06 0.18 -4.41
CA THR A 109 11.20 1.39 -3.59
C THR A 109 11.40 2.63 -4.44
N ALA A 110 12.48 2.72 -5.22
CA ALA A 110 12.80 3.95 -5.95
C ALA A 110 11.79 4.23 -7.07
N VAL A 111 11.56 3.26 -7.97
CA VAL A 111 10.62 3.44 -9.09
C VAL A 111 9.18 3.37 -8.61
N GLY A 112 8.79 2.29 -7.94
CA GLY A 112 7.41 2.06 -7.51
C GLY A 112 6.86 3.17 -6.61
N HIS A 113 7.57 3.57 -5.56
CA HIS A 113 7.08 4.66 -4.73
C HIS A 113 7.15 6.03 -5.40
N THR A 114 8.10 6.30 -6.29
CA THR A 114 8.10 7.57 -7.05
C THR A 114 6.88 7.66 -7.96
N MET A 115 6.55 6.57 -8.66
CA MET A 115 5.33 6.49 -9.46
C MET A 115 4.08 6.64 -8.61
N PHE A 116 4.04 5.99 -7.42
CA PHE A 116 2.94 6.14 -6.48
C PHE A 116 2.77 7.58 -5.99
N VAL A 117 3.85 8.24 -5.57
CA VAL A 117 3.80 9.64 -5.13
C VAL A 117 3.33 10.52 -6.29
N HIS A 118 3.86 10.30 -7.50
CA HIS A 118 3.42 11.04 -8.67
C HIS A 118 1.93 10.82 -9.00
N SER A 119 1.39 9.61 -8.79
CA SER A 119 -0.03 9.30 -9.01
C SER A 119 -0.94 10.09 -8.06
N LEU A 120 -0.47 10.46 -6.87
CA LEU A 120 -1.20 11.34 -5.95
C LEU A 120 -1.45 12.74 -6.53
N LYS A 121 -0.78 13.16 -7.61
CA LYS A 121 -1.18 14.37 -8.34
C LYS A 121 -2.54 14.22 -9.03
N TYR A 122 -2.87 13.01 -9.45
CA TYR A 122 -4.04 12.73 -10.30
C TYR A 122 -5.20 12.07 -9.55
N PHE A 123 -4.92 11.35 -8.46
CA PHE A 123 -5.92 10.62 -7.69
C PHE A 123 -6.09 11.21 -6.29
N SER A 124 -7.31 11.19 -5.74
CA SER A 124 -7.53 11.50 -4.32
C SER A 124 -6.78 10.52 -3.42
N ALA A 125 -6.51 10.88 -2.16
CA ALA A 125 -5.84 9.97 -1.24
C ALA A 125 -6.69 8.69 -1.04
N ALA A 126 -8.01 8.84 -0.91
CA ALA A 126 -8.93 7.71 -0.82
C ALA A 126 -8.90 6.83 -2.08
N SER A 127 -8.97 7.42 -3.28
CA SER A 127 -8.93 6.67 -4.54
C SER A 127 -7.60 5.90 -4.70
N ALA A 128 -6.48 6.55 -4.37
CA ALA A 128 -5.16 5.91 -4.41
C ALA A 128 -5.06 4.75 -3.41
N SER A 129 -5.61 4.89 -2.21
CA SER A 129 -5.68 3.80 -1.22
C SER A 129 -6.55 2.63 -1.70
N ILE A 130 -7.71 2.91 -2.30
CA ILE A 130 -8.57 1.87 -2.87
C ILE A 130 -7.85 1.14 -4.00
N ILE A 131 -7.20 1.85 -4.92
CA ILE A 131 -6.43 1.23 -6.02
C ILE A 131 -5.28 0.37 -5.46
N ASN A 132 -4.56 0.85 -4.44
CA ASN A 132 -3.51 0.07 -3.77
C ASN A 132 -4.04 -1.19 -3.06
N SER A 133 -5.33 -1.29 -2.76
CA SER A 133 -5.88 -2.54 -2.21
C SER A 133 -5.81 -3.73 -3.19
N MET A 134 -5.43 -3.49 -4.46
CA MET A 134 -5.16 -4.53 -5.44
C MET A 134 -3.84 -5.29 -5.22
N LEU A 135 -2.93 -4.78 -4.37
CA LEU A 135 -1.64 -5.44 -4.08
C LEU A 135 -1.74 -6.94 -3.74
N PRO A 136 -2.66 -7.39 -2.86
CA PRO A 136 -2.84 -8.81 -2.56
C PRO A 136 -3.21 -9.65 -3.80
N ILE A 137 -3.99 -9.09 -4.73
CA ILE A 137 -4.38 -9.79 -5.97
C ILE A 137 -3.15 -10.02 -6.83
N TYR A 138 -2.27 -9.02 -6.99
CA TYR A 138 -1.01 -9.19 -7.71
C TYR A 138 -0.12 -10.23 -7.04
N GLY A 139 -0.08 -10.25 -5.69
CA GLY A 139 0.64 -11.27 -4.93
C GLY A 139 0.13 -12.69 -5.23
N ILE A 140 -1.18 -12.89 -5.22
CA ILE A 140 -1.82 -14.18 -5.55
C ILE A 140 -1.50 -14.61 -6.99
N LEU A 141 -1.59 -13.68 -7.95
CA LEU A 141 -1.29 -13.97 -9.35
C LEU A 141 0.18 -14.39 -9.55
N ILE A 142 1.11 -13.70 -8.91
CA ILE A 142 2.53 -14.04 -8.96
C ILE A 142 2.78 -15.40 -8.29
N ALA A 143 2.20 -15.66 -7.12
CA ALA A 143 2.32 -16.95 -6.43
C ALA A 143 1.77 -18.11 -7.28
N TYR A 144 0.62 -17.91 -7.93
CA TYR A 144 0.07 -18.90 -8.86
C TYR A 144 1.01 -19.18 -10.05
N ILE A 145 1.59 -18.14 -10.67
CA ILE A 145 2.44 -18.30 -11.86
C ILE A 145 3.82 -18.88 -11.53
N PHE A 146 4.45 -18.41 -10.46
CA PHE A 146 5.84 -18.74 -10.15
C PHE A 146 6.00 -19.86 -9.11
N LEU A 147 5.05 -19.98 -8.18
CA LEU A 147 5.07 -20.99 -7.11
C LEU A 147 4.10 -22.14 -7.37
N ASN A 148 3.27 -22.05 -8.44
CA ASN A 148 2.20 -23.01 -8.73
C ASN A 148 1.21 -23.18 -7.56
N GLU A 149 1.04 -22.15 -6.73
CA GLU A 149 0.07 -22.15 -5.63
C GLU A 149 -1.35 -21.97 -6.16
N ILE A 150 -2.20 -22.99 -6.01
CA ILE A 150 -3.58 -22.94 -6.49
C ILE A 150 -4.42 -22.10 -5.53
N PRO A 151 -5.04 -20.98 -6.00
CA PRO A 151 -5.84 -20.12 -5.14
C PRO A 151 -7.08 -20.86 -4.63
N SER A 152 -7.36 -20.71 -3.34
CA SER A 152 -8.56 -21.27 -2.73
C SER A 152 -9.83 -20.56 -3.23
N LYS A 153 -11.01 -21.16 -3.01
CA LYS A 153 -12.30 -20.51 -3.31
C LYS A 153 -12.46 -19.17 -2.59
N ASN A 154 -11.98 -19.07 -1.35
CA ASN A 154 -12.03 -17.85 -0.56
C ASN A 154 -11.12 -16.77 -1.16
N THR A 155 -9.91 -17.14 -1.58
CA THR A 155 -8.97 -16.27 -2.28
C THR A 155 -9.58 -15.69 -3.57
N LEU A 156 -10.32 -16.51 -4.33
CA LEU A 156 -11.01 -16.06 -5.54
C LEU A 156 -12.16 -15.09 -5.24
N ILE A 157 -13.00 -15.38 -4.24
CA ILE A 157 -14.13 -14.52 -3.87
C ILE A 157 -13.63 -13.17 -3.32
N GLY A 158 -12.68 -13.20 -2.37
CA GLY A 158 -12.08 -11.99 -1.81
C GLY A 158 -11.35 -11.17 -2.87
N GLY A 159 -10.60 -11.84 -3.74
CA GLY A 159 -9.91 -11.22 -4.88
C GLY A 159 -10.88 -10.55 -5.87
N LEU A 160 -12.00 -11.20 -6.20
CA LEU A 160 -13.03 -10.63 -7.08
C LEU A 160 -13.67 -9.38 -6.47
N LEU A 161 -13.99 -9.38 -5.18
CA LEU A 161 -14.58 -8.22 -4.50
C LEU A 161 -13.64 -7.01 -4.53
N ILE A 162 -12.37 -7.22 -4.20
CA ILE A 162 -11.34 -6.19 -4.26
C ILE A 162 -11.19 -5.70 -5.71
N PHE A 163 -11.09 -6.61 -6.67
CA PHE A 163 -10.92 -6.28 -8.09
C PHE A 163 -12.07 -5.42 -8.61
N SER A 164 -13.32 -5.83 -8.37
CA SER A 164 -14.50 -5.07 -8.78
C SER A 164 -14.52 -3.67 -8.16
N THR A 165 -14.16 -3.55 -6.88
CA THR A 165 -14.08 -2.27 -6.19
C THR A 165 -13.06 -1.32 -6.83
N VAL A 166 -11.88 -1.85 -7.17
CA VAL A 166 -10.81 -1.08 -7.83
C VAL A 166 -11.24 -0.62 -9.22
N ILE A 167 -11.89 -1.49 -10.00
CA ILE A 167 -12.40 -1.12 -11.34
C ILE A 167 -13.46 -0.02 -11.24
N ILE A 168 -14.41 -0.14 -10.31
CA ILE A 168 -15.44 0.88 -10.08
C ILE A 168 -14.79 2.23 -9.73
N GLU A 169 -13.83 2.23 -8.80
CA GLU A 169 -13.17 3.46 -8.39
C GLU A 169 -12.30 4.06 -9.50
N GLY A 170 -11.58 3.24 -10.26
CA GLY A 170 -10.79 3.68 -11.40
C GLY A 170 -11.64 4.39 -12.47
N LEU A 171 -12.80 3.83 -12.81
CA LEU A 171 -13.73 4.44 -13.77
C LEU A 171 -14.34 5.75 -13.23
N ARG A 172 -14.74 5.78 -11.95
CA ARG A 172 -15.29 6.98 -11.31
C ARG A 172 -14.28 8.11 -11.21
N SER A 173 -13.05 7.80 -10.81
CA SER A 173 -11.97 8.79 -10.69
C SER A 173 -11.61 9.39 -12.06
N LYS A 174 -11.70 8.62 -13.15
CA LYS A 174 -11.50 9.14 -14.51
C LYS A 174 -12.61 10.13 -14.90
N LYS A 175 -13.87 9.79 -14.59
CA LYS A 175 -15.05 10.63 -14.92
C LYS A 175 -15.08 11.94 -14.15
N LYS A 176 -14.70 11.93 -12.86
CA LYS A 176 -14.63 13.13 -12.01
C LYS A 176 -13.56 14.14 -12.42
N LYS A 177 -12.59 13.73 -13.24
CA LYS A 177 -11.54 14.59 -13.81
C LYS A 177 -11.97 15.27 -15.14
N GLN A 178 -13.01 14.75 -15.80
CA GLN A 178 -13.54 15.28 -17.06
C GLN A 178 -14.75 16.21 -16.88
N SER A 179 -15.29 16.31 -15.66
CA SER A 179 -16.33 17.26 -15.25
C SER A 179 -15.73 18.43 -14.50
#